data_AF-X8AFF9-F1
#
_entry.id   AF-X8AFF9-F1
#
_cell.length_a   1.000
_cell.length_b   1.000
_cell.length_c   1.000
_cell.angle_alpha   90.00
_cell.angle_beta   90.00
_cell.angle_gamma   90.00
#
_symmetry.space_group_name_H-M   'P 1'
#
loop_
_entity.id
_entity.type
_entity.pdbx_description
1 polymer ?
#
loop_
_entity_poly.entity_id
_entity_poly.type
_entity_poly.pdbx_seq_one_letter_code
_entity_poly.pdbx_strand_id
1 'polypeptide(L)' 'MHGKEARAWSDAIVALIPEDGRAEMSFVGRYHDHLRRENGRWLLVKHIAVKTGDPSLMMNDYRRLSHGETADVNR' A
#
# COMPACT_ATOMS: atom_id res chain seq x y z
N MET A 1 32.16 5.36 -8.05
CA MET A 1 31.47 5.34 -6.74
C MET A 1 30.37 4.29 -6.83
N HIS A 2 30.37 3.28 -5.97
CA HIS A 2 29.23 2.35 -5.89
C HIS A 2 28.04 3.14 -5.34
N GLY A 3 26.96 3.25 -6.12
CA GLY A 3 25.73 3.91 -5.69
C GLY A 3 25.22 3.25 -4.41
N LYS A 4 24.67 4.05 -3.49
CA LYS A 4 24.03 3.49 -2.29
C LYS A 4 22.71 2.85 -2.72
N GLU A 5 22.52 1.59 -2.43
CA GLU A 5 21.25 0.89 -2.62
C GLU A 5 20.45 0.90 -1.31
N ALA A 6 19.12 0.91 -1.43
CA ALA A 6 18.22 0.78 -0.30
C ALA A 6 16.98 -0.04 -0.70
N ARG A 7 16.33 -0.62 0.31
CA ARG A 7 15.03 -1.28 0.18
C ARG A 7 14.02 -0.57 1.06
N ALA A 8 12.82 -0.33 0.53
CA ALA A 8 11.72 0.28 1.26
C ALA A 8 10.52 -0.66 1.25
N TRP A 9 9.86 -0.75 2.40
CA TRP A 9 8.62 -1.49 2.59
C TRP A 9 7.55 -0.49 3.02
N SER A 10 6.40 -0.52 2.35
CA SER A 10 5.27 0.34 2.71
C SER A 10 3.97 -0.43 2.63
N ASP A 11 3.08 -0.13 3.58
CA ASP A 11 1.66 -0.45 3.49
C ASP A 11 0.95 0.81 2.99
N ALA A 12 0.08 0.68 1.99
CA ALA A 12 -0.59 1.78 1.33
C ALA A 12 -2.08 1.52 1.21
N ILE A 13 -2.89 2.56 1.45
CA ILE A 13 -4.31 2.58 1.13
C ILE A 13 -4.48 3.45 -0.11
N VAL A 14 -4.99 2.87 -1.19
CA VAL A 14 -5.18 3.56 -2.46
C VAL A 14 -6.66 3.62 -2.77
N ALA A 15 -7.16 4.81 -3.09
CA ALA A 15 -8.50 5.02 -3.61
C ALA A 15 -8.42 5.68 -4.99
N LEU A 16 -9.15 5.14 -5.97
CA LEU A 16 -9.31 5.75 -7.28
C LEU A 16 -10.60 6.54 -7.29
N ILE A 17 -10.47 7.86 -7.46
CA ILE A 17 -11.57 8.82 -7.49
C ILE A 17 -11.54 9.52 -8.85
N PRO A 18 -12.51 9.27 -9.74
CA PRO A 18 -12.67 10.01 -11.00
C PRO A 18 -12.89 11.50 -10.74
N GLU A 19 -12.46 12.35 -11.68
CA GLU A 19 -12.58 13.80 -11.55
C GLU A 19 -14.03 14.29 -11.40
N ASP A 20 -14.98 13.55 -11.95
CA ASP A 20 -16.41 13.87 -12.02
C ASP A 20 -17.27 13.02 -11.08
N GLY A 21 -16.67 12.23 -10.18
CA GLY A 21 -17.39 11.14 -9.52
C GLY A 21 -16.98 10.80 -8.09
N ARG A 22 -17.60 9.74 -7.59
CA ARG A 22 -17.27 9.13 -6.29
C ARG A 22 -16.20 8.07 -6.48
N ALA A 23 -15.50 7.73 -5.40
CA ALA A 23 -14.49 6.68 -5.41
C ALA A 23 -15.05 5.37 -6.00
N GLU A 24 -14.38 4.85 -7.03
CA GLU A 24 -14.80 3.63 -7.73
C GLU A 24 -14.19 2.39 -7.10
N MET A 25 -12.96 2.50 -6.61
CA MET A 25 -12.21 1.38 -6.05
C MET A 25 -11.28 1.84 -4.95
N SER A 26 -11.20 1.04 -3.89
CA SER A 26 -10.18 1.18 -2.84
C SER A 26 -9.50 -0.15 -2.60
N PHE A 27 -8.18 -0.15 -2.48
CA PHE A 27 -7.42 -1.34 -2.08
C PHE A 27 -6.31 -0.99 -1.10
N VAL A 28 -6.02 -1.94 -0.21
CA VAL A 28 -4.79 -1.95 0.58
C VAL A 28 -3.75 -2.68 -0.25
N GLY A 29 -2.58 -2.07 -0.39
CA GLY A 29 -1.43 -2.62 -1.08
C GLY A 29 -0.23 -2.66 -0.16
N ARG A 30 0.67 -3.61 -0.38
CA ARG A 30 2.01 -3.57 0.19
C ARG A 30 3.01 -3.44 -0.94
N TYR A 31 3.95 -2.51 -0.81
CA TYR A 31 4.97 -2.26 -1.81
C TYR A 31 6.36 -2.55 -1.26
N HIS A 32 7.14 -3.28 -2.05
CA HIS A 32 8.56 -3.52 -1.80
C HIS A 32 9.36 -2.84 -2.91
N ASP A 33 10.04 -1.74 -2.56
CA ASP A 33 10.76 -0.91 -3.51
C ASP A 33 12.26 -1.08 -3.36
N HIS A 34 12.94 -1.10 -4.50
CA HIS A 34 14.39 -1.01 -4.57
C HIS A 34 14.77 0.39 -5.03
N LEU A 35 15.61 1.05 -4.23
CA LEU A 35 16.03 2.42 -4.46
C LEU A 35 17.53 2.47 -4.69
N ARG A 36 17.97 3.37 -5.57
CA ARG A 36 19.38 3.68 -5.79
C ARG A 36 19.62 5.17 -5.62
N ARG A 37 20.71 5.52 -4.93
CA ARG A 37 21.10 6.91 -4.74
C ARG A 37 21.98 7.40 -5.88
N GLU A 38 21.54 8.43 -6.58
CA GLU A 38 22.26 9.10 -7.66
C GLU A 38 22.24 10.61 -7.43
N ASN A 39 23.41 11.26 -7.50
CA ASN A 39 23.55 12.72 -7.34
C ASN A 39 22.79 13.27 -6.11
N GLY A 40 22.85 12.53 -5.00
CA GLY A 40 22.20 12.90 -3.75
C GLY A 40 20.72 12.53 -3.63
N ARG A 41 20.04 12.14 -4.71
CA ARG A 41 18.61 11.79 -4.75
C ARG A 41 18.40 10.28 -4.75
N TRP A 42 17.30 9.82 -4.17
CA TRP A 42 16.86 8.43 -4.26
C TRP A 42 15.97 8.25 -5.49
N LEU A 43 16.33 7.28 -6.33
CA LEU A 43 15.59 6.92 -7.53
C LEU A 43 14.99 5.52 -7.34
N LEU A 44 13.75 5.36 -7.76
CA LEU A 44 13.08 4.06 -7.80
C LEU A 44 13.66 3.23 -8.94
N VAL A 45 14.24 2.09 -8.61
CA VAL A 45 14.81 1.14 -9.58
C VAL A 45 13.83 0.01 -9.87
N LYS A 46 13.14 -0.47 -8.84
CA LYS A 46 12.16 -1.55 -8.96
C LYS A 46 11.02 -1.30 -7.99
N HIS A 47 9.80 -1.49 -8.48
CA HIS A 47 8.58 -1.46 -7.69
C HIS A 47 7.93 -2.85 -7.73
N ILE A 48 7.60 -3.40 -6.57
CA ILE A 48 6.91 -4.68 -6.45
C ILE A 48 5.64 -4.46 -5.66
N ALA A 49 4.50 -4.53 -6.34
CA ALA A 49 3.20 -4.58 -5.69
C ALA A 49 2.91 -6.00 -5.21
N VAL A 50 2.85 -6.17 -3.89
CA VAL A 50 2.39 -7.40 -3.25
C VAL A 50 0.88 -7.26 -3.10
N LYS A 51 0.13 -8.01 -3.92
CA LYS A 51 -1.33 -8.11 -3.77
C LYS A 51 -1.64 -8.68 -2.40
N THR A 52 -2.26 -7.87 -1.54
CA THR A 52 -2.73 -8.31 -0.23
C THR A 52 -4.21 -8.65 -0.32
N GLY A 53 -4.50 -9.94 -0.52
CA GLY A 53 -5.84 -10.51 -0.33
C GLY A 53 -6.87 -10.28 -1.44
N ASP A 54 -7.82 -11.22 -1.54
CA ASP A 54 -9.02 -11.12 -2.36
C ASP A 54 -9.86 -9.91 -1.88
N PRO A 55 -10.30 -8.99 -2.78
CA PRO A 55 -11.09 -7.81 -2.42
C PRO A 55 -12.31 -8.12 -1.55
N SER A 56 -12.86 -9.33 -1.67
CA SER A 56 -14.01 -9.80 -0.89
C SER A 56 -13.74 -9.93 0.61
N LEU A 57 -12.50 -10.19 1.04
CA LEU A 57 -12.15 -10.29 2.46
C LEU A 57 -11.87 -8.91 3.07
N MET A 58 -11.29 -7.99 2.30
CA MET A 58 -10.95 -6.64 2.76
C MET A 58 -12.20 -5.77 3.00
N MET A 59 -13.26 -5.91 2.19
CA MET A 59 -14.51 -5.16 2.40
C MET A 59 -15.19 -5.47 3.75
N ASN A 60 -15.08 -6.70 4.24
CA ASN A 60 -15.66 -7.08 5.53
C ASN A 60 -14.90 -6.46 6.72
N ASP A 61 -13.58 -6.34 6.61
CA ASP A 61 -12.76 -5.73 7.66
C ASP A 61 -12.90 -4.20 7.67
N TYR A 62 -13.02 -3.54 6.51
CA TYR A 62 -13.34 -2.12 6.45
C TYR A 62 -14.73 -1.81 7.02
N ARG A 63 -15.71 -2.69 6.82
CA ARG A 63 -17.06 -2.52 7.40
C ARG A 63 -17.02 -2.64 8.93
N ARG A 64 -16.21 -3.55 9.47
CA ARG A 64 -15.98 -3.68 10.92
C ARG A 64 -15.28 -2.47 11.53
N LEU A 65 -14.21 -2.01 10.88
CA LEU A 65 -13.43 -0.85 11.35
C LEU A 65 -14.21 0.47 11.25
N SER A 66 -15.07 0.64 10.24
CA SER A 66 -15.94 1.82 10.11
C SER A 66 -17.13 1.84 11.08
N HIS A 67 -17.50 0.69 11.66
CA HIS A 67 -18.55 0.58 12.69
C HIS A 67 -17.99 0.51 14.12
N GLY A 68 -16.69 0.71 14.31
CA GLY A 68 -16.06 0.74 15.64
C GLY A 68 -15.97 -0.63 16.32
N GLU A 69 -16.13 -1.73 15.60
CA GLU A 69 -15.89 -3.06 16.16
C GLU A 69 -14.39 -3.35 16.12
N THR A 70 -13.69 -2.99 17.21
CA THR A 70 -12.33 -3.46 17.44
C THR A 70 -12.37 -4.97 17.64
N ALA A 71 -11.85 -5.73 16.67
CA ALA A 71 -11.55 -7.14 16.90
C ALA A 71 -10.45 -7.20 17.95
N ASP A 72 -10.80 -7.71 19.13
CA ASP A 72 -9.86 -8.00 20.20
C ASP A 72 -9.05 -9.25 19.77
N VAL A 73 -7.92 -9.01 19.09
CA VAL A 73 -7.05 -10.09 18.59
C VAL A 73 -6.01 -10.41 19.66
N ASN A 74 -6.45 -11.08 20.72
CA ASN A 74 -5.60 -11.81 21.65
C ASN A 74 -6.22 -13.18 21.93
N ARG A 75 -5.82 -14.18 21.14
CA ARG A 75 -5.81 -15.58 21.58
C ARG A 75 -4.81 -16.42 20.81
#